data_AF-A0A3P6UYT0-F1
#
_entry.id   AF-A0A3P6UYT0-F1
#
_cell.length_a   1.000
_cell.length_b   1.000
_cell.length_c   1.000
_cell.angle_alpha   90.00
_cell.angle_beta   90.00
_cell.angle_gamma   90.00
#
_symmetry.space_group_name_H-M   'P 1'
#
loop_
_entity.id
_entity.type
_entity.pdbx_description
1 polymer ?
#
loop_
_entity_poly.entity_id
_entity_poly.type
_entity_poly.pdbx_seq_one_letter_code
_entity_poly.pdbx_strand_id
1 'polypeptide(L)'
;MSTAIIHLAGRNDSCTAIRHKTNSHAKALAVYDKSSQLIECTSLFQGRCRLRNLHNISNIQIESPEPMIANDATSSAVVFVGMGPSKDPVLYVGTTFVRGPLFRDDIPAVTSLRLSRGDGEAKEFELADKGLATGTEISLERKFRSGFESGRYAYFATRQGATIGEDAPIQSRLVRVCTGDAHFYSYT
;
A
#
# COMPACT_ATOMS: atom_id res chain seq x y z
N MET A 1 -16.57 2.43 23.67
CA MET A 1 -15.42 1.61 24.10
C MET A 1 -14.25 1.99 23.20
N SER A 2 -13.22 2.61 23.78
CA SER A 2 -12.08 3.13 23.02
C SER A 2 -11.13 1.96 22.71
N THR A 3 -10.96 1.63 21.43
CA THR A 3 -10.04 0.58 20.98
C THR A 3 -8.61 1.07 21.22
N ALA A 4 -7.85 0.39 22.07
CA ALA A 4 -6.43 0.68 22.27
C ALA A 4 -5.67 0.43 20.96
N ILE A 5 -5.01 1.47 20.45
CA ILE A 5 -4.21 1.41 19.22
C ILE A 5 -2.84 0.81 19.56
N ILE A 6 -2.54 -0.34 18.97
CA ILE A 6 -1.31 -1.09 19.22
C ILE A 6 -0.20 -0.64 18.26
N HIS A 7 0.83 0.03 18.77
CA HIS A 7 2.07 0.29 18.04
C HIS A 7 2.89 -1.01 17.94
N LEU A 8 3.18 -1.49 16.72
CA LEU A 8 4.12 -2.58 16.48
C LEU A 8 5.13 -2.09 15.44
N ALA A 9 6.32 -1.69 15.89
CA ALA A 9 7.48 -1.54 15.02
C ALA A 9 8.08 -2.92 14.69
N GLY A 10 7.76 -3.95 15.47
CA GLY A 10 8.00 -5.36 15.14
C GLY A 10 7.14 -6.35 15.93
N ARG A 11 7.18 -7.64 15.53
CA ARG A 11 6.47 -8.75 16.20
C ARG A 11 6.87 -8.93 17.68
N ASN A 12 8.04 -8.40 18.07
CA ASN A 12 8.65 -8.51 19.40
C ASN A 12 8.58 -7.23 20.25
N ASP A 13 7.91 -6.17 19.79
CA ASP A 13 7.73 -5.00 20.65
C ASP A 13 6.79 -5.33 21.81
N SER A 14 7.23 -4.94 23.01
CA SER A 14 6.45 -4.94 24.24
C SER A 14 5.27 -3.98 24.08
N CYS A 15 4.17 -4.49 23.53
CA CYS A 15 2.90 -3.79 23.56
C CYS A 15 2.30 -3.92 24.95
N THR A 16 2.19 -2.81 25.68
CA THR A 16 1.57 -2.73 27.00
C THR A 16 0.03 -2.79 26.94
N ALA A 17 -0.56 -2.73 25.75
CA ALA A 17 -2.01 -2.81 25.58
C ALA A 17 -2.52 -4.26 25.61
N ILE A 18 -3.71 -4.44 26.19
CA ILE A 18 -4.42 -5.72 26.21
C ILE A 18 -4.77 -6.13 24.78
N ARG A 19 -4.35 -7.34 24.39
CA ARG A 19 -4.59 -7.89 23.05
C ARG A 19 -5.87 -8.72 23.04
N HIS A 20 -6.65 -8.56 21.98
CA HIS A 20 -7.82 -9.40 21.71
C HIS A 20 -7.56 -10.25 20.47
N LYS A 21 -8.23 -11.40 20.38
CA LYS A 21 -8.23 -12.19 19.14
C LYS A 21 -8.93 -11.37 18.06
N THR A 22 -8.22 -11.11 16.96
CA THR A 22 -8.71 -10.31 15.84
C THR A 22 -8.45 -11.08 14.55
N ASN A 23 -9.44 -11.10 13.66
CA ASN A 23 -9.33 -11.77 12.37
C ASN A 23 -8.31 -11.06 11.46
N SER A 24 -7.56 -11.86 10.70
CA SER A 24 -6.72 -11.38 9.61
C SER A 24 -7.50 -11.39 8.31
N HIS A 25 -7.65 -10.23 7.69
CA HIS A 25 -8.25 -10.11 6.37
C HIS A 25 -7.12 -9.94 5.35
N ALA A 26 -7.06 -10.82 4.35
CA ALA A 26 -6.24 -10.59 3.17
C ALA A 26 -6.83 -9.41 2.39
N LYS A 27 -6.04 -8.35 2.20
CA LYS A 27 -6.50 -7.09 1.62
C LYS A 27 -6.00 -6.87 0.20
N ALA A 28 -4.81 -7.38 -0.10
CA ALA A 28 -4.24 -7.31 -1.44
C ALA A 28 -3.24 -8.46 -1.65
N LEU A 29 -3.20 -8.99 -2.88
CA LEU A 29 -2.30 -10.03 -3.31
C LEU A 29 -1.73 -9.67 -4.69
N ALA A 30 -0.43 -9.88 -4.89
CA ALA A 30 0.19 -9.79 -6.21
C ALA A 30 1.27 -10.85 -6.38
N VAL A 31 1.49 -11.29 -7.60
CA VAL A 31 2.59 -12.19 -7.95
C VAL A 31 3.72 -11.37 -8.55
N TYR A 32 4.91 -11.49 -7.97
CA TYR A 32 6.16 -11.05 -8.57
C TYR A 32 6.84 -12.26 -9.23
N ASP A 33 6.55 -12.42 -10.52
CA ASP A 33 6.93 -13.56 -11.33
C ASP A 33 8.46 -13.72 -11.47
N LYS A 34 9.18 -12.62 -11.70
CA LYS A 34 10.65 -12.63 -11.91
C LYS A 34 11.44 -13.23 -10.75
N SER A 35 10.91 -13.18 -9.53
CA SER A 35 11.55 -13.75 -8.33
C SER A 35 10.78 -14.93 -7.72
N SER A 36 9.69 -15.38 -8.36
CA SER A 36 8.77 -16.40 -7.80
C SER A 36 8.28 -16.05 -6.38
N GLN A 37 7.89 -14.79 -6.18
CA GLN A 37 7.43 -14.27 -4.89
C GLN A 37 5.96 -13.84 -4.90
N LEU A 38 5.24 -14.20 -3.84
CA LEU A 38 3.87 -13.79 -3.57
C LEU A 38 3.94 -12.61 -2.61
N ILE A 39 3.37 -11.49 -3.02
CA ILE A 39 3.18 -10.31 -2.19
C ILE A 39 1.81 -10.45 -1.52
N GLU A 40 1.79 -10.46 -0.19
CA GLU A 40 0.57 -10.54 0.61
C GLU A 40 0.48 -9.35 1.57
N CYS A 41 -0.63 -8.60 1.52
CA CYS A 41 -0.92 -7.55 2.49
C CYS A 41 -2.18 -7.88 3.29
N THR A 42 -2.13 -7.71 4.61
CA THR A 42 -3.20 -8.12 5.53
C THR A 42 -3.63 -6.98 6.44
N SER A 43 -4.87 -6.99 6.94
CA SER A 43 -5.37 -6.01 7.92
C SER A 43 -4.62 -6.04 9.26
N LEU A 44 -4.17 -7.22 9.70
CA LEU A 44 -3.41 -7.36 10.95
C LEU A 44 -2.04 -6.71 10.87
N PHE A 45 -1.46 -6.46 12.04
CA PHE A 45 -0.15 -5.83 12.20
C PHE A 45 -0.08 -4.47 11.50
N GLN A 46 -1.16 -3.70 11.63
CA GLN A 46 -1.27 -2.36 11.08
C GLN A 46 -1.20 -2.31 9.54
N GLY A 47 -1.66 -3.35 8.82
CA GLY A 47 -1.66 -3.26 7.36
C GLY A 47 -0.31 -3.56 6.71
N ARG A 48 0.50 -4.44 7.31
CA ARG A 48 1.82 -4.83 6.77
C ARG A 48 1.69 -5.78 5.58
N CYS A 49 2.69 -5.72 4.71
CA CYS A 49 2.84 -6.61 3.55
C CYS A 49 4.01 -7.58 3.77
N ARG A 50 3.98 -8.72 3.07
CA ARG A 50 4.98 -9.78 3.15
C ARG A 50 5.33 -10.29 1.75
N LEU A 51 6.60 -10.60 1.54
CA LEU A 51 7.05 -11.45 0.45
C LEU A 51 7.10 -12.90 0.94
N ARG A 52 6.44 -13.78 0.21
CA ARG A 52 6.39 -15.22 0.44
C ARG A 52 6.93 -15.94 -0.79
N ASN A 53 7.48 -17.13 -0.59
CA ASN A 53 7.87 -17.97 -1.71
C ASN A 53 6.59 -18.54 -2.41
N LEU A 54 6.47 -18.45 -3.74
CA LEU A 54 5.29 -18.99 -4.44
C LEU A 54 5.16 -20.52 -4.34
N HIS A 55 6.29 -21.23 -4.30
CA HIS A 55 6.31 -22.69 -4.25
C HIS A 55 6.02 -23.21 -2.84
N ASN A 56 6.24 -22.38 -1.82
CA ASN A 56 5.88 -22.67 -0.45
C ASN A 56 5.44 -21.39 0.27
N ILE A 57 4.14 -21.07 0.17
CA ILE A 57 3.57 -19.84 0.71
C ILE A 57 3.65 -19.74 2.24
N SER A 58 3.93 -20.85 2.95
CA SER A 58 4.20 -20.82 4.39
C SER A 58 5.56 -20.18 4.72
N ASN A 59 6.48 -20.13 3.76
CA ASN A 59 7.78 -19.46 3.91
C ASN A 59 7.64 -17.95 3.68
N ILE A 60 7.63 -17.19 4.77
CA ILE A 60 7.74 -15.72 4.75
C ILE A 60 9.21 -15.38 4.61
N GLN A 61 9.55 -14.63 3.57
CA GLN A 61 10.92 -14.22 3.28
C GLN A 61 11.21 -12.84 3.87
N ILE A 62 10.32 -11.88 3.65
CA ILE A 62 10.45 -10.49 4.08
C ILE A 62 9.09 -9.97 4.54
N GLU A 63 9.08 -9.14 5.58
CA GLU A 63 7.91 -8.37 6.04
C GLU A 63 8.22 -6.88 5.92
N SER A 64 7.25 -6.08 5.47
CA SER A 64 7.44 -4.64 5.34
C SER A 64 7.76 -4.04 6.70
N PRO A 65 8.77 -3.14 6.81
CA PRO A 65 9.17 -2.54 8.08
C PRO A 65 8.12 -1.58 8.64
N GLU A 66 7.28 -1.02 7.78
CA GLU A 66 6.20 -0.09 8.11
C GLU A 66 4.83 -0.59 7.62
N PRO A 67 3.73 -0.10 8.21
CA PRO A 67 2.37 -0.17 7.66
C PRO A 67 2.27 0.32 6.21
N MET A 68 1.67 -0.46 5.31
CA MET A 68 1.59 -0.12 3.88
C MET A 68 0.17 0.15 3.39
N ILE A 69 -0.82 -0.47 4.02
CA ILE A 69 -2.23 -0.38 3.63
C ILE A 69 -3.12 -0.15 4.84
N ALA A 70 -4.38 0.24 4.61
CA ALA A 70 -5.41 0.35 5.64
C ALA A 70 -5.49 -0.93 6.51
N ASN A 71 -5.59 -0.77 7.84
CA ASN A 71 -5.52 -1.88 8.82
C ASN A 71 -6.90 -2.44 9.24
N ASP A 72 -8.00 -1.89 8.74
CA ASP A 72 -9.35 -2.36 9.03
C ASP A 72 -9.89 -3.31 7.93
N ALA A 73 -11.00 -3.99 8.22
CA ALA A 73 -11.60 -4.98 7.34
C ALA A 73 -12.36 -4.38 6.13
N THR A 74 -12.75 -3.10 6.20
CA THR A 74 -13.69 -2.48 5.25
C THR A 74 -13.01 -1.57 4.22
N SER A 75 -11.88 -0.99 4.58
CA SER A 75 -11.06 -0.17 3.68
C SER A 75 -10.46 -1.02 2.58
N SER A 76 -10.46 -0.50 1.36
CA SER A 76 -9.94 -1.19 0.19
C SER A 76 -8.45 -0.93 -0.04
N ALA A 77 -7.75 -1.92 -0.58
CA ALA A 77 -6.40 -1.77 -1.09
C ALA A 77 -6.24 -2.52 -2.42
N VAL A 78 -5.36 -2.03 -3.26
CA VAL A 78 -4.97 -2.62 -4.54
C VAL A 78 -3.46 -2.63 -4.59
N VAL A 79 -2.88 -3.76 -4.99
CA VAL A 79 -1.44 -3.85 -5.26
C VAL A 79 -1.20 -4.58 -6.57
N PHE A 80 -0.20 -4.15 -7.33
CA PHE A 80 0.27 -4.84 -8.52
C PHE A 80 1.74 -4.55 -8.77
N VAL A 81 2.41 -5.47 -9.46
CA VAL A 81 3.81 -5.30 -9.86
C VAL A 81 3.85 -4.58 -11.21
N GLY A 82 4.71 -3.57 -11.32
CA GLY A 82 4.96 -2.87 -12.56
C GLY A 82 6.38 -2.30 -12.62
N MET A 83 6.66 -1.49 -13.64
CA MET A 83 7.96 -0.85 -13.83
C MET A 83 8.05 0.50 -13.13
N GLY A 84 9.14 0.76 -12.40
CA GLY A 84 9.41 2.04 -11.74
C GLY A 84 10.34 2.97 -12.53
N PRO A 85 10.69 4.15 -11.96
CA PRO A 85 11.47 5.18 -12.65
C PRO A 85 12.85 4.72 -13.13
N SER A 86 13.53 3.90 -12.32
CA SER A 86 14.83 3.29 -12.67
C SER A 86 14.73 2.11 -13.64
N LYS A 87 13.53 1.80 -14.15
CA LYS A 87 13.21 0.57 -14.91
C LYS A 87 13.42 -0.73 -14.12
N ASP A 88 13.41 -0.64 -12.80
CA ASP A 88 13.35 -1.80 -11.93
C ASP A 88 11.88 -2.14 -11.61
N PRO A 89 11.55 -3.42 -11.36
CA PRO A 89 10.23 -3.81 -10.88
C PRO A 89 9.93 -3.16 -9.53
N VAL A 90 8.75 -2.55 -9.42
CA VAL A 90 8.22 -1.94 -8.20
C VAL A 90 6.83 -2.48 -7.89
N LEU A 91 6.45 -2.43 -6.63
CA LEU A 91 5.10 -2.68 -6.16
C LEU A 91 4.33 -1.36 -6.12
N TYR A 92 3.36 -1.23 -7.01
CA TYR A 92 2.36 -0.17 -6.93
C TYR A 92 1.35 -0.52 -5.86
N VAL A 93 1.07 0.43 -4.95
CA VAL A 93 0.12 0.28 -3.85
C VAL A 93 -0.86 1.44 -3.90
N GLY A 94 -2.16 1.14 -3.97
CA GLY A 94 -3.24 2.10 -3.78
C GLY A 94 -4.10 1.67 -2.59
N THR A 95 -4.31 2.53 -1.61
CA THR A 95 -5.08 2.19 -0.41
C THR A 95 -6.01 3.32 -0.02
N THR A 96 -7.17 2.97 0.54
CA THR A 96 -8.01 3.95 1.23
C THR A 96 -7.21 4.54 2.38
N PHE A 97 -7.22 5.88 2.46
CA PHE A 97 -6.62 6.59 3.59
C PHE A 97 -7.44 6.34 4.84
N VAL A 98 -6.78 5.90 5.92
CA VAL A 98 -7.42 5.71 7.22
C VAL A 98 -6.81 6.71 8.18
N ARG A 99 -7.62 7.64 8.70
CA ARG A 99 -7.16 8.55 9.76
C ARG A 99 -6.82 7.76 11.02
N GLY A 100 -5.59 7.91 11.51
CA GLY A 100 -5.17 7.35 12.78
C GLY A 100 -3.77 7.83 13.16
N PRO A 101 -3.39 7.81 14.45
CA PRO A 101 -2.11 8.31 14.94
C PRO A 101 -0.86 7.58 14.38
N LEU A 102 -1.07 6.51 13.61
CA LEU A 102 -0.03 5.69 12.96
C LEU A 102 -0.04 5.78 11.43
N PHE A 103 -1.16 6.23 10.83
CA PHE A 103 -1.12 6.65 9.44
C PHE A 103 -0.47 8.02 9.47
N ARG A 104 0.83 8.05 9.18
CA ARG A 104 1.48 9.32 8.93
C ARG A 104 0.67 10.03 7.84
N ASP A 105 0.57 11.35 7.95
CA ASP A 105 0.13 12.23 6.86
C ASP A 105 0.96 11.99 5.57
N ASP A 106 2.02 11.18 5.66
CA ASP A 106 2.99 10.80 4.62
C ASP A 106 2.70 9.49 3.86
N ILE A 107 1.63 8.72 4.12
CA ILE A 107 1.28 7.58 3.24
C ILE A 107 0.39 8.09 2.11
N PRO A 108 0.93 8.39 0.93
CA PRO A 108 0.11 8.85 -0.18
C PRO A 108 -0.88 7.75 -0.58
N ALA A 109 -2.06 8.17 -1.04
CA ALA A 109 -3.11 7.25 -1.49
C ALA A 109 -2.63 6.28 -2.59
N VAL A 110 -1.59 6.66 -3.32
CA VAL A 110 -0.84 5.81 -4.25
C VAL A 110 0.65 5.94 -3.98
N THR A 111 1.37 4.82 -3.91
CA THR A 111 2.85 4.77 -3.80
C THR A 111 3.44 3.67 -4.68
N SER A 112 4.75 3.73 -4.90
CA SER A 112 5.56 2.68 -5.53
C SER A 112 6.72 2.26 -4.62
N LEU A 113 6.86 0.97 -4.38
CA LEU A 113 7.83 0.39 -3.44
C LEU A 113 8.80 -0.55 -4.15
N ARG A 114 10.02 -0.68 -3.65
CA ARG A 114 11.03 -1.59 -4.21
C ARG A 114 10.69 -3.05 -3.92
N LEU A 115 10.98 -3.93 -4.87
CA LEU A 115 10.81 -5.39 -4.74
C LEU A 115 12.14 -6.16 -4.76
N SER A 116 13.24 -5.51 -5.11
CA SER A 116 14.58 -6.11 -5.15
C SER A 116 15.46 -5.57 -4.03
N ARG A 117 16.45 -6.38 -3.64
CA ARG A 117 17.55 -5.96 -2.79
C ARG A 117 18.38 -4.92 -3.52
N GLY A 118 18.68 -3.80 -2.86
CA GLY A 118 19.61 -2.80 -3.39
C GLY A 118 21.01 -3.06 -2.86
N ASP A 119 22.01 -3.19 -3.73
CA ASP A 119 23.45 -3.26 -3.41
C ASP A 119 23.82 -4.09 -2.16
N GLY A 120 23.22 -5.28 -2.03
CA GLY A 120 23.50 -6.22 -0.93
C GLY A 120 22.71 -6.00 0.37
N GLU A 121 21.89 -4.94 0.45
CA GLU A 121 20.98 -4.66 1.57
C GLU A 121 19.52 -4.98 1.20
N ALA A 122 18.74 -5.43 2.20
CA ALA A 122 17.31 -5.63 2.04
C ALA A 122 16.60 -4.26 2.04
N LYS A 123 16.13 -3.83 0.86
CA LYS A 123 15.43 -2.56 0.63
C LYS A 123 14.00 -2.78 0.12
N GLU A 124 13.54 -4.02 0.14
CA GLU A 124 12.19 -4.39 -0.25
C GLU A 124 11.16 -3.65 0.63
N PHE A 125 10.08 -3.19 0.00
CA PHE A 125 9.05 -2.33 0.60
C PHE A 125 9.49 -0.91 0.98
N GLU A 126 10.74 -0.49 0.73
CA GLU A 126 11.09 0.93 0.79
C GLU A 126 10.51 1.68 -0.41
N LEU A 127 10.24 2.98 -0.23
CA LEU A 127 9.84 3.86 -1.34
C LEU A 127 10.84 3.75 -2.49
N ALA A 128 10.32 3.52 -3.71
CA ALA A 128 11.15 3.42 -4.91
C ALA A 128 11.98 4.69 -5.12
N ASP A 129 11.34 5.84 -4.84
CA ASP A 129 11.96 7.15 -4.75
C ASP A 129 11.30 7.98 -3.62
N LYS A 130 12.08 8.82 -2.94
CA LYS A 130 11.62 9.69 -1.83
C LYS A 130 11.24 11.05 -2.40
N GLY A 131 10.29 11.08 -3.34
CA GLY A 131 9.71 12.33 -3.81
C GLY A 131 8.72 12.89 -2.79
N LEU A 132 8.88 14.14 -2.36
CA LEU A 132 7.84 14.85 -1.60
C LEU A 132 6.61 15.00 -2.50
N ALA A 133 5.57 14.21 -2.25
CA ALA A 133 4.25 14.46 -2.81
C ALA A 133 3.60 15.62 -2.05
N THR A 134 4.08 16.85 -2.25
CA THR A 134 3.39 18.08 -1.83
C THR A 134 2.25 18.38 -2.80
N GLY A 135 1.25 17.49 -2.85
CA GLY A 135 -0.04 17.79 -3.45
C GLY A 135 -0.98 18.33 -2.39
N THR A 136 -1.82 19.32 -2.72
CA THR A 136 -2.92 19.73 -1.85
C THR A 136 -3.77 18.50 -1.53
N GLU A 137 -3.73 18.03 -0.29
CA GLU A 137 -4.47 16.86 0.16
C GLU A 137 -5.97 17.20 0.16
N ILE A 138 -6.63 16.89 -0.94
CA ILE A 138 -8.09 16.85 -0.93
C ILE A 138 -8.46 15.57 -0.20
N SER A 139 -8.90 15.72 1.05
CA SER A 139 -9.39 14.67 1.96
C SER A 139 -10.70 14.03 1.45
N LEU A 140 -10.65 13.52 0.23
CA LEU A 140 -11.65 12.65 -0.37
C LEU A 140 -11.21 11.23 -0.06
N GLU A 141 -12.00 10.52 0.72
CA GLU A 141 -11.84 9.09 0.93
C GLU A 141 -11.99 8.37 -0.42
N ARG A 142 -10.90 7.78 -0.90
CA ARG A 142 -10.88 7.02 -2.17
C ARG A 142 -10.91 5.54 -1.87
N LYS A 143 -11.84 4.82 -2.50
CA LYS A 143 -11.89 3.35 -2.47
C LYS A 143 -11.27 2.79 -3.74
N PHE A 144 -10.17 2.08 -3.61
CA PHE A 144 -9.45 1.45 -4.72
C PHE A 144 -10.11 0.12 -5.08
N ARG A 145 -10.30 -0.14 -6.38
CA ARG A 145 -10.99 -1.34 -6.86
C ARG A 145 -10.10 -2.26 -7.69
N SER A 146 -9.28 -1.68 -8.56
CA SER A 146 -8.31 -2.41 -9.37
C SER A 146 -7.18 -1.49 -9.79
N GLY A 147 -6.11 -2.08 -10.33
CA GLY A 147 -4.99 -1.35 -10.88
C GLY A 147 -4.18 -2.22 -11.84
N PHE A 148 -3.50 -1.59 -12.78
CA PHE A 148 -2.71 -2.26 -13.80
C PHE A 148 -1.70 -1.29 -14.41
N GLU A 149 -0.61 -1.83 -14.96
CA GLU A 149 0.31 -1.08 -15.81
C GLU A 149 -0.12 -1.21 -17.28
N SER A 150 -0.05 -0.11 -18.04
CA SER A 150 -0.18 -0.13 -19.49
C SER A 150 0.67 0.96 -20.13
N GLY A 151 1.57 0.56 -21.04
CA GLY A 151 2.50 1.48 -21.71
C GLY A 151 3.50 2.10 -20.72
N ARG A 152 3.42 3.42 -20.52
CA ARG A 152 4.29 4.16 -19.59
C ARG A 152 3.54 4.66 -18.35
N TYR A 153 2.42 4.04 -18.03
CA TYR A 153 1.54 4.49 -16.96
C TYR A 153 1.08 3.33 -16.08
N ALA A 154 1.01 3.61 -14.78
CA ALA A 154 0.31 2.84 -13.78
C ALA A 154 -1.10 3.43 -13.60
N TYR A 155 -2.13 2.61 -13.67
CA TYR A 155 -3.54 3.00 -13.57
C TYR A 155 -4.18 2.42 -12.32
N PHE A 156 -5.09 3.19 -11.71
CA PHE A 156 -5.90 2.78 -10.56
C PHE A 156 -7.36 3.16 -10.77
N ALA A 157 -8.25 2.18 -10.70
CA ALA A 157 -9.68 2.45 -10.69
C ALA A 157 -10.11 2.77 -9.25
N THR A 158 -10.65 3.96 -9.04
CA THR A 158 -11.10 4.44 -7.74
C THR A 158 -12.60 4.72 -7.74
N ARG A 159 -13.19 4.70 -6.55
CA ARG A 159 -14.57 5.10 -6.27
C ARG A 159 -14.54 6.15 -5.15
N GLN A 160 -15.02 7.35 -5.41
CA GLN A 160 -14.90 8.50 -4.51
C GLN A 160 -16.09 9.46 -4.69
N GLY A 161 -16.34 10.37 -3.73
CA GLY A 161 -17.34 11.42 -3.89
C GLY A 161 -17.03 12.34 -5.08
N ALA A 162 -18.05 12.73 -5.84
CA ALA A 162 -17.88 13.66 -6.96
C ALA A 162 -17.36 15.04 -6.49
N THR A 163 -17.78 15.44 -5.30
CA THR A 163 -17.44 16.69 -4.58
C THR A 163 -17.09 16.37 -3.12
N ILE A 164 -16.63 17.39 -2.38
CA ILE A 164 -16.41 17.30 -0.93
C ILE A 164 -17.78 17.41 -0.24
N GLY A 165 -18.12 16.42 0.59
CA GLY A 165 -19.37 16.35 1.35
C GLY A 165 -19.84 14.91 1.53
N GLU A 166 -20.50 14.60 2.65
CA GLU A 166 -20.96 13.23 2.97
C GLU A 166 -22.05 12.73 1.99
N ASP A 167 -22.89 13.64 1.50
CA ASP A 167 -23.97 13.34 0.55
C ASP A 167 -23.53 13.38 -0.92
N ALA A 168 -22.24 13.58 -1.20
CA ALA A 168 -21.75 13.69 -2.56
C ALA A 168 -22.02 12.38 -3.33
N PRO A 169 -22.59 12.44 -4.54
CA PRO A 169 -22.83 11.25 -5.33
C PRO A 169 -21.49 10.57 -5.64
N ILE A 170 -21.47 9.25 -5.52
CA ILE A 170 -20.25 8.49 -5.74
C ILE A 170 -19.96 8.36 -7.23
N GLN A 171 -18.73 8.73 -7.62
CA GLN A 171 -18.23 8.62 -8.97
C GLN A 171 -17.05 7.63 -9.03
N SER A 172 -17.00 6.85 -10.10
CA SER A 172 -15.82 6.04 -10.43
C SER A 172 -14.86 6.87 -11.27
N ARG A 173 -13.57 6.87 -10.92
CA ARG A 173 -12.51 7.56 -11.68
C ARG A 173 -11.37 6.61 -11.99
N LEU A 174 -10.66 6.90 -13.07
CA LEU A 174 -9.43 6.22 -13.42
C LEU A 174 -8.29 7.19 -13.16
N VAL A 175 -7.48 6.87 -12.15
CA VAL A 175 -6.27 7.62 -11.81
C VAL A 175 -5.10 7.03 -12.60
N ARG A 176 -4.18 7.88 -13.05
CA ARG A 176 -2.92 7.41 -13.65
C ARG A 176 -1.69 8.15 -13.13
N VAL A 177 -0.55 7.48 -13.14
CA VAL A 177 0.78 8.02 -12.84
C VAL A 177 1.78 7.49 -13.87
N CYS A 178 2.71 8.31 -14.36
CA CYS A 178 3.79 7.87 -15.22
C CYS A 178 4.72 6.89 -14.47
N THR A 179 5.09 5.77 -15.10
CA THR A 179 6.04 4.82 -14.50
C THR A 179 7.43 5.43 -14.30
N GLY A 180 7.79 6.41 -15.14
CA GLY A 180 9.03 7.18 -15.07
C GLY A 180 9.05 8.32 -14.03
N ASP A 181 7.95 8.56 -13.32
CA ASP A 181 7.81 9.72 -12.43
C ASP A 181 8.04 9.34 -10.96
N ALA A 182 9.26 9.59 -10.51
CA ALA A 182 9.69 9.39 -9.13
C ALA A 182 8.91 10.21 -8.08
N HIS A 183 8.31 11.34 -8.48
CA HIS A 183 7.73 12.30 -7.55
C HIS A 183 6.20 12.32 -7.61
N PHE A 184 5.58 11.47 -8.43
CA PHE A 184 4.13 11.35 -8.59
C PHE A 184 3.44 12.66 -9.07
N TYR A 185 4.18 13.60 -9.68
CA TYR A 185 3.62 14.84 -10.24
C TYR A 185 2.68 14.63 -11.44
N SER A 186 2.77 13.48 -12.09
CA SER A 186 1.91 13.05 -13.20
C SER A 186 0.57 12.47 -12.77
N TYR A 187 0.28 12.45 -11.46
CA TYR A 187 -0.98 11.99 -10.90
C TYR A 187 -2.16 12.79 -11.49
N THR A 188 -3.05 12.10 -12.22
CA THR A 188 -4.26 12.68 -12.85
C THR A 188 -5.46 11.77 -12.68
#